data_AF-A0AA51MSG7-F1
#
_entry.id   AF-A0AA51MSG7-F1
#
_cell.length_a   1.000
_cell.length_b   1.000
_cell.length_c   1.000
_cell.angle_alpha   90.00
_cell.angle_beta   90.00
_cell.angle_gamma   90.00
#
_symmetry.space_group_name_H-M   'P 1'
#
loop_
_entity.id
_entity.type
_entity.pdbx_description
1 polymer ?
#
loop_
_entity_poly.entity_id
_entity_poly.type
_entity_poly.pdbx_seq_one_letter_code
_entity_poly.pdbx_strand_id
1 'polypeptide(L)'
;MEKNLDRLLLNLFQEDYIKNNTYTYLSQLGVVTIKSLMPMKEEVAVRIDYKRFIEEFKLWVSYRNGENPSLLNIQGRVDPSIYWDEEDNSIVSRIIPIVLSNQNYEIVEEEIIKNVLFTSGNLKVLFEWISISYLLYEIIYSKIENKLLDKLKEIIIGFSQVDYMRKYERHYRIGIEDYKGNFSVDFEREKIYLLNMLNGIENLRYPNLVDLTNIFNKEEPKTTIGEIVYRFLYELDTEYSLPKFYMNLGEYIINLRKSRIDPEQLKIEKYILPDIFSFKEGEVFFHSLLKKSKVIKKEVKNNVLTSLVQTRTGMYSFKK
;
A
#
# COMPACT_ATOMS: atom_id res chain seq x y z
N MET A 1 -7.33 7.04 -26.69
CA MET A 1 -7.07 5.70 -26.11
C MET A 1 -7.44 5.79 -24.65
N GLU A 2 -8.50 5.10 -24.22
CA GLU A 2 -8.86 5.04 -22.80
C GLU A 2 -7.73 4.29 -22.08
N LYS A 3 -6.99 4.96 -21.18
CA LYS A 3 -5.91 4.30 -20.45
C LYS A 3 -6.54 3.17 -19.62
N ASN A 4 -6.15 1.93 -19.86
CA ASN A 4 -6.59 0.83 -19.02
C ASN A 4 -5.94 1.01 -17.63
N LEU A 5 -6.75 1.45 -16.66
CA LEU A 5 -6.27 1.93 -15.36
C LEU A 5 -5.65 0.82 -14.51
N ASP A 6 -6.12 -0.41 -14.70
CA ASP A 6 -5.59 -1.62 -14.04
C ASP A 6 -4.09 -1.82 -14.30
N ARG A 7 -3.55 -1.34 -15.44
CA ARG A 7 -2.14 -1.42 -15.82
C ARG A 7 -1.20 -0.87 -14.75
N LEU A 8 -1.60 0.17 -14.02
CA LEU A 8 -0.77 0.70 -12.94
C LEU A 8 -0.57 -0.33 -11.82
N LEU A 9 -1.61 -1.10 -11.49
CA LEU A 9 -1.53 -2.19 -10.53
C LEU A 9 -0.78 -3.40 -11.08
N LEU A 10 -0.98 -3.73 -12.36
CA LEU A 10 -0.27 -4.84 -13.00
C LEU A 10 1.24 -4.55 -13.10
N ASN A 11 1.63 -3.30 -13.38
CA ASN A 11 3.02 -2.86 -13.34
C ASN A 11 3.65 -3.05 -11.96
N LEU A 12 2.92 -2.77 -10.87
CA LEU A 12 3.42 -3.06 -9.51
C LEU A 12 3.80 -4.53 -9.34
N PHE A 13 2.92 -5.45 -9.74
CA PHE A 13 3.17 -6.89 -9.59
C PHE A 13 4.26 -7.40 -10.55
N GLN A 14 4.30 -6.87 -11.77
CA GLN A 14 5.29 -7.22 -12.78
C GLN A 14 6.68 -6.76 -12.35
N GLU A 15 6.81 -5.51 -11.89
CA GLU A 15 8.09 -4.93 -11.49
C GLU A 15 8.67 -5.64 -10.25
N ASP A 16 7.82 -5.95 -9.25
CA ASP A 16 8.24 -6.76 -8.10
C ASP A 16 8.78 -8.12 -8.52
N TYR A 17 8.12 -8.79 -9.47
CA TYR A 17 8.57 -10.09 -9.98
C TYR A 17 9.85 -9.99 -10.82
N ILE A 18 9.96 -9.02 -11.72
CA ILE A 18 11.14 -8.83 -12.59
C ILE A 18 12.38 -8.60 -11.73
N LYS A 19 12.29 -7.74 -10.72
CA LYS A 19 13.43 -7.39 -9.85
C LYS A 19 13.86 -8.54 -8.94
N ASN A 20 12.91 -9.31 -8.43
CA ASN A 20 13.18 -10.26 -7.35
C ASN A 20 13.13 -11.73 -7.80
N ASN A 21 12.71 -12.01 -9.04
CA ASN A 21 12.40 -13.34 -9.57
C ASN A 21 11.38 -14.11 -8.69
N THR A 22 10.56 -13.38 -7.94
CA THR A 22 9.53 -13.89 -7.03
C THR A 22 8.62 -12.74 -6.58
N TYR A 23 7.43 -13.07 -6.07
CA TYR A 23 6.56 -12.06 -5.46
C TYR A 23 6.96 -11.84 -4.00
N THR A 24 7.36 -10.61 -3.68
CA THR A 24 7.83 -10.24 -2.35
C THR A 24 6.69 -9.66 -1.51
N TYR A 25 7.03 -9.15 -0.32
CA TYR A 25 6.12 -8.40 0.52
C TYR A 25 5.43 -7.25 -0.22
N LEU A 26 6.03 -6.66 -1.26
CA LEU A 26 5.40 -5.60 -2.05
C LEU A 26 4.13 -6.10 -2.75
N SER A 27 4.23 -7.13 -3.59
CA SER A 27 3.04 -7.71 -4.24
C SER A 27 2.04 -8.24 -3.20
N GLN A 28 2.54 -8.90 -2.15
CA GLN A 28 1.70 -9.48 -1.12
C GLN A 28 0.88 -8.42 -0.35
N LEU A 29 1.47 -7.28 -0.02
CA LEU A 29 0.77 -6.17 0.64
C LEU A 29 -0.22 -5.46 -0.29
N GLY A 30 0.07 -5.40 -1.59
CA GLY A 30 -0.91 -4.98 -2.59
C GLY A 30 -2.14 -5.87 -2.56
N VAL A 31 -1.95 -7.20 -2.51
CA VAL A 31 -3.06 -8.15 -2.36
C VAL A 31 -3.81 -7.96 -1.05
N VAL A 32 -3.10 -7.82 0.09
CA VAL A 32 -3.72 -7.58 1.41
C VAL A 32 -4.56 -6.32 1.41
N THR A 33 -4.05 -5.25 0.80
CA THR A 33 -4.76 -3.97 0.68
C THR A 33 -6.02 -4.13 -0.16
N ILE A 34 -5.90 -4.71 -1.36
CA ILE A 34 -7.05 -4.93 -2.27
C ILE A 34 -8.13 -5.78 -1.63
N LYS A 35 -7.74 -6.86 -0.93
CA LYS A 35 -8.68 -7.70 -0.18
C LYS A 35 -9.42 -6.91 0.88
N SER A 36 -8.78 -5.90 1.47
CA SER A 36 -9.36 -5.12 2.56
C SER A 36 -10.15 -3.90 2.09
N LEU A 37 -10.14 -3.59 0.79
CA LEU A 37 -10.96 -2.52 0.23
C LEU A 37 -12.45 -2.90 0.24
N MET A 38 -13.28 -1.99 0.73
CA MET A 38 -14.72 -2.13 0.89
C MET A 38 -15.43 -0.91 0.30
N PRO A 39 -16.37 -1.08 -0.64
CA PRO A 39 -17.24 0.00 -1.05
C PRO A 39 -18.16 0.39 0.11
N MET A 40 -18.28 1.69 0.37
CA MET A 40 -19.15 2.22 1.41
C MET A 40 -20.59 2.28 0.92
N LYS A 41 -21.56 2.07 1.82
CA LYS A 41 -22.99 2.11 1.45
C LYS A 41 -23.53 3.54 1.42
N GLU A 42 -23.06 4.38 2.33
CA GLU A 42 -23.59 5.71 2.59
C GLU A 42 -22.87 6.82 1.80
N GLU A 43 -21.73 6.52 1.17
CA GLU A 43 -20.94 7.47 0.40
C GLU A 43 -20.28 6.80 -0.82
N VAL A 44 -19.99 7.59 -1.86
CA VAL A 44 -19.25 7.11 -3.04
C VAL A 44 -17.76 7.05 -2.70
N ALA A 45 -17.38 6.04 -1.94
CA ALA A 45 -16.02 5.80 -1.46
C ALA A 45 -15.72 4.31 -1.38
N VAL A 46 -14.45 3.96 -1.60
CA VAL A 46 -13.92 2.64 -1.28
C VAL A 46 -12.88 2.83 -0.19
N ARG A 47 -13.16 2.31 1.01
CA ARG A 47 -12.28 2.46 2.18
C ARG A 47 -11.66 1.14 2.60
N ILE A 48 -10.62 1.20 3.42
CA ILE A 48 -10.04 0.01 4.03
C ILE A 48 -10.92 -0.45 5.20
N ASP A 49 -11.39 -1.69 5.16
CA ASP A 49 -11.86 -2.40 6.36
C ASP A 49 -10.64 -2.73 7.23
N TYR A 50 -10.33 -1.84 8.18
CA TYR A 50 -9.15 -2.00 9.05
C TYR A 50 -9.21 -3.24 9.94
N LYS A 51 -10.41 -3.75 10.26
CA LYS A 51 -10.53 -5.03 10.98
C LYS A 51 -10.03 -6.17 10.08
N ARG A 52 -10.47 -6.21 8.83
CA ARG A 52 -9.99 -7.20 7.86
C ARG A 52 -8.50 -7.03 7.57
N PHE A 53 -8.06 -5.80 7.37
CA PHE A 53 -6.67 -5.47 7.07
C PHE A 53 -5.71 -5.96 8.17
N ILE A 54 -6.06 -5.75 9.44
CA ILE A 54 -5.27 -6.23 10.59
C ILE A 54 -5.18 -7.77 10.60
N GLU A 55 -6.29 -8.48 10.37
CA GLU A 55 -6.28 -9.95 10.36
C GLU A 55 -5.53 -10.53 9.16
N GLU A 56 -5.67 -9.93 7.96
CA GLU A 56 -4.87 -10.29 6.78
C GLU A 56 -3.38 -10.00 7.02
N PHE A 57 -3.04 -8.92 7.71
CA PHE A 57 -1.65 -8.60 8.05
C PHE A 57 -1.05 -9.60 9.04
N LYS A 58 -1.77 -9.94 10.12
CA LYS A 58 -1.32 -10.99 11.08
C LYS A 58 -1.02 -12.30 10.37
N LEU A 59 -1.90 -12.68 9.44
CA LEU A 59 -1.72 -13.86 8.62
C LEU A 59 -0.51 -13.71 7.69
N TRP A 60 -0.38 -12.56 7.01
CA TRP A 60 0.72 -12.25 6.09
C TRP A 60 2.09 -12.44 6.72
N VAL A 61 2.29 -12.01 7.97
CA VAL A 61 3.60 -12.15 8.62
C VAL A 61 4.10 -13.60 8.65
N SER A 62 3.18 -14.56 8.76
CA SER A 62 3.55 -15.98 8.77
C SER A 62 3.93 -16.55 7.41
N TYR A 63 3.58 -15.92 6.27
CA TYR A 63 3.97 -16.40 4.94
C TYR A 63 4.79 -15.38 4.12
N ARG A 64 5.15 -14.24 4.72
CA ARG A 64 5.83 -13.13 4.04
C ARG A 64 7.10 -13.57 3.32
N ASN A 65 7.38 -12.90 2.21
CA ASN A 65 8.63 -13.06 1.49
C ASN A 65 9.42 -11.74 1.51
N GLY A 66 10.49 -11.69 2.29
CA GLY A 66 11.27 -10.49 2.57
C GLY A 66 10.96 -9.88 3.95
N GLU A 67 11.77 -8.90 4.33
CA GLU A 67 11.68 -8.21 5.62
C GLU A 67 11.68 -6.70 5.40
N ASN A 68 10.91 -6.00 6.24
CA ASN A 68 10.88 -4.55 6.31
C ASN A 68 10.68 -4.19 7.80
N PRO A 69 11.61 -3.45 8.42
CA PRO A 69 11.56 -3.14 9.85
C PRO A 69 10.25 -2.49 10.27
N SER A 70 9.78 -1.48 9.53
CA SER A 70 8.53 -0.76 9.82
C SER A 70 7.31 -1.69 9.79
N LEU A 71 7.26 -2.66 8.87
CA LEU A 71 6.21 -3.67 8.82
C LEU A 71 6.29 -4.69 9.96
N LEU A 72 7.49 -5.08 10.38
CA LEU A 72 7.64 -6.04 11.47
C LEU A 72 7.42 -5.39 12.84
N ASN A 73 7.70 -4.09 12.94
CA ASN A 73 7.48 -3.28 14.13
C ASN A 73 6.01 -3.12 14.51
N ILE A 74 5.09 -3.62 13.68
CA ILE A 74 3.66 -3.56 14.00
C ILE A 74 3.18 -4.75 14.83
N GLN A 75 4.04 -5.74 15.05
CA GLN A 75 3.75 -6.93 15.85
C GLN A 75 4.20 -6.77 17.30
N GLY A 76 3.33 -7.15 18.25
CA GLY A 76 3.68 -7.14 19.66
C GLY A 76 3.89 -5.72 20.20
N ARG A 77 4.99 -5.51 20.92
CA ARG A 77 5.36 -4.20 21.46
C ARG A 77 6.09 -3.41 20.37
N VAL A 78 5.43 -2.38 19.85
CA VAL A 78 5.97 -1.45 18.85
C VAL A 78 7.16 -0.70 19.44
N ASP A 79 8.28 -0.68 18.73
CA ASP A 79 9.44 0.16 19.03
C ASP A 79 9.19 1.59 18.53
N PRO A 80 9.15 2.60 19.42
CA PRO A 80 8.96 4.00 19.04
C PRO A 80 10.01 4.51 18.06
N SER A 81 11.26 4.08 18.19
CA SER A 81 12.34 4.56 17.32
C SER A 81 12.15 4.11 15.87
N ILE A 82 11.83 2.83 15.65
CA ILE A 82 11.50 2.33 14.32
C ILE A 82 10.25 3.04 13.77
N TYR A 83 9.23 3.28 14.61
CA TYR A 83 8.00 3.91 14.13
C TYR A 83 8.21 5.38 13.70
N TRP A 84 8.97 6.16 14.46
CA TRP A 84 9.17 7.59 14.22
C TRP A 84 10.32 7.90 13.24
N ASP A 85 11.37 7.07 13.24
CA ASP A 85 12.63 7.38 12.56
C ASP A 85 12.79 6.61 11.23
N GLU A 86 12.32 5.36 11.11
CA GLU A 86 12.54 4.53 9.92
C GLU A 86 11.60 4.85 8.75
N GLU A 87 12.10 4.68 7.53
CA GLU A 87 11.36 4.88 6.28
C GLU A 87 10.69 3.58 5.82
N ASP A 88 9.37 3.58 5.65
CA ASP A 88 8.65 2.42 5.13
C ASP A 88 8.60 2.41 3.59
N ASN A 89 9.51 1.67 2.98
CA ASN A 89 9.58 1.51 1.52
C ASN A 89 8.43 0.67 0.90
N SER A 90 7.59 0.04 1.73
CA SER A 90 6.51 -0.83 1.26
C SER A 90 5.22 -0.08 0.93
N ILE A 91 5.12 1.20 1.31
CA ILE A 91 3.90 2.00 1.21
C ILE A 91 3.33 2.02 -0.21
N VAL A 92 4.18 2.04 -1.24
CA VAL A 92 3.77 2.00 -2.67
C VAL A 92 2.72 0.92 -2.97
N SER A 93 2.91 -0.26 -2.36
CA SER A 93 2.05 -1.41 -2.58
C SER A 93 0.63 -1.22 -2.06
N ARG A 94 0.44 -0.33 -1.09
CA ARG A 94 -0.85 -0.02 -0.47
C ARG A 94 -1.51 1.20 -1.12
N ILE A 95 -0.68 2.16 -1.54
CA ILE A 95 -1.14 3.41 -2.17
C ILE A 95 -1.78 3.18 -3.53
N ILE A 96 -1.13 2.42 -4.42
CA ILE A 96 -1.64 2.19 -5.78
C ILE A 96 -3.07 1.62 -5.74
N PRO A 97 -3.38 0.58 -4.92
CA PRO A 97 -4.75 0.12 -4.77
C PRO A 97 -5.75 1.17 -4.27
N ILE A 98 -5.37 1.97 -3.27
CA ILE A 98 -6.24 3.00 -2.69
C ILE A 98 -6.58 4.07 -3.73
N VAL A 99 -5.59 4.55 -4.49
CA VAL A 99 -5.78 5.56 -5.54
C VAL A 99 -6.65 5.00 -6.67
N LEU A 100 -6.38 3.77 -7.14
CA LEU A 100 -7.12 3.18 -8.26
C LEU A 100 -8.59 2.91 -7.92
N SER A 101 -8.89 2.54 -6.70
CA SER A 101 -10.26 2.21 -6.27
C SER A 101 -11.15 3.43 -5.99
N ASN A 102 -10.59 4.65 -5.91
CA ASN A 102 -11.33 5.85 -5.51
C ASN A 102 -11.35 6.95 -6.57
N GLN A 103 -12.52 7.57 -6.75
CA GLN A 103 -12.72 8.70 -7.67
C GLN A 103 -12.63 10.07 -7.00
N ASN A 104 -12.70 10.16 -5.67
CA ASN A 104 -12.56 11.40 -4.91
C ASN A 104 -11.19 11.43 -4.23
N TYR A 105 -10.39 12.47 -4.50
CA TYR A 105 -9.07 12.64 -3.90
C TYR A 105 -9.11 12.81 -2.37
N GLU A 106 -10.14 13.42 -1.80
CA GLU A 106 -10.26 13.58 -0.34
C GLU A 106 -10.31 12.22 0.37
N ILE A 107 -11.00 11.23 -0.23
CA ILE A 107 -11.05 9.85 0.26
C ILE A 107 -9.69 9.17 0.11
N VAL A 108 -9.01 9.41 -1.01
CA VAL A 108 -7.65 8.90 -1.24
C VAL A 108 -6.72 9.45 -0.16
N GLU A 109 -6.63 10.76 0.00
CA GLU A 109 -5.78 11.42 0.99
C GLU A 109 -6.03 10.86 2.40
N GLU A 110 -7.30 10.75 2.82
CA GLU A 110 -7.67 10.18 4.11
C GLU A 110 -7.16 8.76 4.32
N GLU A 111 -7.39 7.86 3.36
CA GLU A 111 -6.98 6.47 3.50
C GLU A 111 -5.47 6.32 3.39
N ILE A 112 -4.79 7.13 2.58
CA ILE A 112 -3.33 7.13 2.49
C ILE A 112 -2.71 7.55 3.82
N ILE A 113 -3.18 8.63 4.43
CA ILE A 113 -2.67 9.10 5.74
C ILE A 113 -2.83 8.00 6.79
N LYS A 114 -4.04 7.41 6.92
CA LYS A 114 -4.29 6.31 7.86
C LYS A 114 -3.37 5.11 7.61
N ASN A 115 -3.09 4.80 6.34
CA ASN A 115 -2.30 3.66 5.94
C ASN A 115 -0.79 3.87 6.11
N VAL A 116 -0.30 5.11 5.99
CA VAL A 116 1.06 5.50 6.39
C VAL A 116 1.19 5.39 7.91
N LEU A 117 0.28 6.01 8.67
CA LEU A 117 0.30 5.99 10.13
C LEU A 117 0.19 4.58 10.73
N PHE A 118 -0.36 3.63 9.98
CA PHE A 118 -0.42 2.22 10.37
C PHE A 118 0.97 1.58 10.51
N THR A 119 2.00 2.05 9.82
CA THR A 119 3.35 1.45 9.83
C THR A 119 4.46 2.43 10.17
N SER A 120 4.25 3.74 9.99
CA SER A 120 5.26 4.77 10.25
C SER A 120 4.61 6.09 10.69
N GLY A 121 5.20 6.72 11.70
CA GLY A 121 4.92 8.10 12.11
C GLY A 121 5.89 9.12 11.50
N ASN A 122 6.81 8.68 10.62
CA ASN A 122 7.83 9.53 10.03
C ASN A 122 7.21 10.59 9.10
N LEU A 123 7.45 11.86 9.41
CA LEU A 123 6.88 13.00 8.68
C LEU A 123 7.36 13.07 7.23
N LYS A 124 8.62 12.73 6.95
CA LYS A 124 9.15 12.68 5.57
C LYS A 124 8.35 11.70 4.74
N VAL A 125 8.12 10.50 5.29
CA VAL A 125 7.33 9.44 4.64
C VAL A 125 5.90 9.91 4.40
N LEU A 126 5.27 10.53 5.40
CA LEU A 126 3.93 11.10 5.27
C LEU A 126 3.82 12.09 4.11
N PHE A 127 4.69 13.10 4.09
CA PHE A 127 4.66 14.15 3.07
C PHE A 127 5.02 13.63 1.67
N GLU A 128 5.99 12.72 1.55
CA GLU A 128 6.35 12.09 0.27
C GLU A 128 5.15 11.35 -0.32
N TRP A 129 4.48 10.53 0.48
CA TRP A 129 3.43 9.65 -0.01
C TRP A 129 2.06 10.31 -0.19
N ILE A 130 1.74 11.37 0.56
CA ILE A 130 0.60 12.26 0.24
C ILE A 130 0.83 12.91 -1.13
N SER A 131 2.04 13.40 -1.39
CA SER A 131 2.38 14.04 -2.67
C SER A 131 2.33 13.05 -3.83
N ILE A 132 2.91 11.86 -3.66
CA ILE A 132 2.85 10.81 -4.68
C ILE A 132 1.40 10.37 -4.92
N SER A 133 0.57 10.22 -3.89
CA SER A 133 -0.83 9.82 -4.09
C SER A 133 -1.61 10.85 -4.90
N TYR A 134 -1.35 12.15 -4.69
CA TYR A 134 -1.92 13.22 -5.51
C TYR A 134 -1.48 13.12 -6.98
N LEU A 135 -0.18 12.99 -7.22
CA LEU A 135 0.35 12.86 -8.58
C LEU A 135 -0.21 11.62 -9.28
N LEU A 136 -0.29 10.48 -8.61
CA LEU A 136 -0.90 9.27 -9.15
C LEU A 136 -2.38 9.47 -9.48
N TYR A 137 -3.13 10.12 -8.59
CA TYR A 137 -4.54 10.43 -8.81
C TYR A 137 -4.73 11.30 -10.06
N GLU A 138 -3.94 12.35 -10.22
CA GLU A 138 -3.98 13.23 -11.39
C GLU A 138 -3.51 12.53 -12.68
N ILE A 139 -2.51 11.65 -12.62
CA ILE A 139 -2.06 10.84 -13.76
C ILE A 139 -3.17 9.92 -14.28
N ILE A 140 -4.00 9.40 -13.37
CA ILE A 140 -5.15 8.54 -13.66
C ILE A 140 -6.32 9.34 -14.22
N TYR A 141 -6.63 10.50 -13.64
CA TYR A 141 -7.85 11.25 -13.92
C TYR A 141 -7.69 12.29 -15.03
N SER A 142 -6.53 12.92 -15.12
CA SER A 142 -6.26 14.08 -15.97
C SER A 142 -5.26 13.73 -17.07
N LYS A 143 -5.31 14.46 -18.20
CA LYS A 143 -4.13 14.56 -19.06
C LYS A 143 -3.10 15.34 -18.26
N ILE A 144 -1.87 14.84 -18.13
CA ILE A 144 -0.78 15.52 -17.40
C ILE A 144 -0.76 16.99 -17.83
N GLU A 145 -1.14 17.88 -16.91
CA GLU A 145 -1.22 19.32 -17.17
C GLU A 145 0.12 19.97 -16.79
N ASN A 146 0.51 21.00 -17.53
CA ASN A 146 1.73 21.77 -17.23
C ASN A 146 1.74 22.43 -15.83
N LYS A 147 0.58 22.49 -15.15
CA LYS A 147 0.41 23.10 -13.82
C LYS A 147 0.25 22.08 -12.69
N LEU A 148 0.50 20.80 -12.94
CA LEU A 148 0.32 19.73 -11.94
C LEU A 148 1.11 19.99 -10.65
N LEU A 149 2.37 20.43 -10.78
CA LEU A 149 3.22 20.74 -9.63
C LEU A 149 2.75 21.98 -8.86
N ASP A 150 2.16 22.96 -9.54
CA ASP A 150 1.62 24.15 -8.88
C ASP A 150 0.39 23.82 -8.03
N LYS A 151 -0.51 22.96 -8.53
CA LYS A 151 -1.64 22.45 -7.73
C LYS A 151 -1.17 21.64 -6.52
N LEU A 152 -0.13 20.81 -6.69
CA LEU A 152 0.47 20.09 -5.55
C LEU A 152 1.01 21.07 -4.51
N LYS A 153 1.72 22.14 -4.93
CA LYS A 153 2.19 23.18 -3.99
C LYS A 153 1.02 23.83 -3.23
N GLU A 154 -0.07 24.16 -3.91
CA GLU A 154 -1.26 24.72 -3.25
C GLU A 154 -1.84 23.78 -2.19
N ILE A 155 -1.95 22.49 -2.49
CA ILE A 155 -2.39 21.45 -1.53
C ILE A 155 -1.46 21.41 -0.32
N ILE A 156 -0.15 21.36 -0.55
CA ILE A 156 0.84 21.31 0.53
C ILE A 156 0.81 22.59 1.38
N ILE A 157 0.68 23.77 0.77
CA ILE A 157 0.52 25.05 1.48
C ILE A 157 -0.74 25.03 2.34
N GLY A 158 -1.85 24.52 1.83
CA GLY A 158 -3.11 24.37 2.55
C GLY A 158 -3.11 23.31 3.64
N PHE A 159 -2.13 22.39 3.63
CA PHE A 159 -2.05 21.30 4.61
C PHE A 159 -1.70 21.82 6.00
N SER A 160 -2.73 21.97 6.85
CA SER A 160 -2.61 22.52 8.20
C SER A 160 -2.26 21.45 9.23
N GLN A 161 -1.19 21.66 10.01
CA GLN A 161 -0.82 20.79 11.13
C GLN A 161 -1.94 20.62 12.17
N VAL A 162 -2.66 21.69 12.50
CA VAL A 162 -3.74 21.65 13.52
C VAL A 162 -4.90 20.75 13.07
N ASP A 163 -5.39 20.97 11.85
CA ASP A 163 -6.44 20.14 11.23
C ASP A 163 -6.01 18.69 11.05
N TYR A 164 -4.77 18.47 10.60
CA TYR A 164 -4.17 17.15 10.50
C TYR A 164 -4.22 16.44 11.85
N MET A 165 -3.74 17.08 12.91
CA MET A 165 -3.72 16.53 14.25
C MET A 165 -5.11 16.19 14.75
N ARG A 166 -6.05 17.14 14.65
CA ARG A 166 -7.45 16.95 15.04
C ARG A 166 -8.09 15.73 14.35
N LYS A 167 -7.72 15.45 13.10
CA LYS A 167 -8.30 14.37 12.30
C LYS A 167 -7.59 13.03 12.48
N TYR A 168 -6.27 13.04 12.64
CA TYR A 168 -5.43 11.83 12.51
C TYR A 168 -4.66 11.41 13.75
N GLU A 169 -4.63 12.19 14.83
CA GLU A 169 -3.91 11.85 16.07
C GLU A 169 -4.22 10.43 16.57
N ARG A 170 -5.51 10.06 16.59
CA ARG A 170 -5.96 8.72 17.02
C ARG A 170 -5.49 7.55 16.15
N HIS A 171 -4.97 7.83 14.96
CA HIS A 171 -4.50 6.82 14.02
C HIS A 171 -3.01 6.51 14.19
N TYR A 172 -2.29 7.29 14.99
CA TYR A 172 -0.93 6.95 15.40
C TYR A 172 -0.89 5.70 16.26
N ARG A 173 0.12 4.86 16.03
CA ARG A 173 0.36 3.65 16.84
C ARG A 173 1.16 3.92 18.11
N ILE A 174 1.99 4.95 18.07
CA ILE A 174 2.79 5.45 19.18
C ILE A 174 2.35 6.88 19.44
N GLY A 175 2.17 7.25 20.70
CA GLY A 175 1.76 8.59 21.07
C GLY A 175 2.77 9.64 20.63
N ILE A 176 2.30 10.82 20.25
CA ILE A 176 3.17 11.93 19.81
C ILE A 176 4.04 12.44 20.96
N GLU A 177 3.64 12.21 22.20
CA GLU A 177 4.44 12.42 23.39
C GLU A 177 5.76 11.63 23.39
N ASP A 178 5.82 10.50 22.67
CA ASP A 178 7.04 9.69 22.51
C ASP A 178 7.91 10.16 21.33
N TYR A 179 7.48 11.21 20.60
CA TYR A 179 8.27 11.81 19.53
C TYR A 179 9.46 12.56 20.13
N LYS A 180 10.70 12.20 19.72
CA LYS A 180 11.93 12.77 20.29
C LYS A 180 12.13 14.27 20.02
N GLY A 181 11.47 14.80 18.98
CA GLY A 181 11.61 16.18 18.52
C GLY A 181 10.46 17.08 18.96
N ASN A 182 10.31 18.22 18.29
CA ASN A 182 9.13 19.06 18.45
C ASN A 182 8.23 18.81 17.26
N PHE A 183 7.24 17.93 17.43
CA PHE A 183 6.39 17.46 16.34
C PHE A 183 5.80 18.61 15.51
N SER A 184 5.26 19.65 16.14
CA SER A 184 4.67 20.78 15.43
C SER A 184 5.69 21.57 14.61
N VAL A 185 6.89 21.80 15.15
CA VAL A 185 7.97 22.48 14.43
C VAL A 185 8.51 21.61 13.30
N ASP A 186 8.71 20.32 13.55
CA ASP A 186 9.26 19.39 12.58
C ASP A 186 8.26 19.11 11.43
N PHE A 187 6.95 19.14 11.70
CA PHE A 187 5.89 19.08 10.69
C PHE A 187 5.96 20.25 9.72
N GLU A 188 5.98 21.49 10.23
CA GLU A 188 6.06 22.69 9.38
C GLU A 188 7.42 22.77 8.66
N ARG A 189 8.50 22.31 9.31
CA ARG A 189 9.82 22.21 8.68
C ARG A 189 9.79 21.22 7.50
N GLU A 190 9.17 20.06 7.68
CA GLU A 190 9.04 19.05 6.63
C GLU A 190 8.22 19.56 5.44
N LYS A 191 7.13 20.27 5.71
CA LYS A 191 6.34 20.97 4.70
C LYS A 191 7.18 21.98 3.90
N ILE A 192 8.04 22.77 4.56
CA ILE A 192 8.95 23.71 3.88
C ILE A 192 9.97 22.95 3.02
N TYR A 193 10.54 21.85 3.50
CA TYR A 193 11.47 21.04 2.70
C TYR A 193 10.82 20.51 1.42
N LEU A 194 9.58 20.04 1.51
CA LEU A 194 8.81 19.60 0.35
C LEU A 194 8.54 20.74 -0.63
N LEU A 195 8.10 21.90 -0.15
CA LEU A 195 7.84 23.07 -1.01
C LEU A 195 9.11 23.56 -1.71
N ASN A 196 10.25 23.54 -1.02
CA ASN A 196 11.55 23.88 -1.61
C ASN A 196 11.91 22.93 -2.77
N MET A 197 11.71 21.62 -2.58
CA MET A 197 11.92 20.64 -3.64
C MET A 197 11.01 20.91 -4.83
N LEU A 198 9.71 21.13 -4.59
CA LEU A 198 8.75 21.45 -5.66
C LEU A 198 9.05 22.76 -6.39
N ASN A 199 9.82 23.67 -5.77
CA ASN A 199 10.32 24.91 -6.39
C ASN A 199 11.68 24.74 -7.10
N GLY A 200 12.15 23.50 -7.28
CA GLY A 200 13.36 23.19 -8.03
C GLY A 200 14.65 23.32 -7.23
N ILE A 201 14.58 23.42 -5.89
CA ILE A 201 15.77 23.33 -5.05
C ILE A 201 16.15 21.86 -4.94
N GLU A 202 17.28 21.48 -5.52
CA GLU A 202 17.77 20.11 -5.48
C GLU A 202 17.90 19.60 -4.05
N ASN A 203 17.18 18.52 -3.73
CA ASN A 203 17.40 17.75 -2.52
C ASN A 203 17.13 16.25 -2.78
N LEU A 204 17.86 15.38 -2.08
CA LEU A 204 17.67 13.93 -2.12
C LEU A 204 16.72 13.44 -1.02
N ARG A 205 15.92 14.36 -0.43
CA ARG A 205 15.07 14.04 0.72
C ARG A 205 13.90 13.16 0.29
N TYR A 206 13.32 13.39 -0.88
CA TYR A 206 12.15 12.67 -1.39
C TYR A 206 12.47 11.93 -2.70
N PRO A 207 13.30 10.86 -2.64
CA PRO A 207 13.79 10.21 -3.85
C PRO A 207 12.68 9.66 -4.74
N ASN A 208 11.59 9.15 -4.16
CA ASN A 208 10.47 8.58 -4.92
C ASN A 208 9.67 9.68 -5.61
N LEU A 209 9.47 10.81 -4.92
CA LEU A 209 8.74 11.94 -5.48
C LEU A 209 9.55 12.66 -6.55
N VAL A 210 10.85 12.90 -6.32
CA VAL A 210 11.74 13.51 -7.31
C VAL A 210 11.76 12.68 -8.59
N ASP A 211 11.95 11.37 -8.47
CA ASP A 211 11.94 10.46 -9.61
C ASP A 211 10.60 10.51 -10.38
N LEU A 212 9.48 10.54 -9.65
CA LEU A 212 8.15 10.67 -10.24
C LEU A 212 7.97 12.00 -11.01
N THR A 213 8.52 13.11 -10.51
CA THR A 213 8.48 14.39 -11.22
C THR A 213 9.35 14.41 -12.46
N ASN A 214 10.52 13.76 -12.42
CA ASN A 214 11.45 13.67 -13.55
C ASN A 214 10.87 12.85 -14.71
N ILE A 215 10.07 11.82 -14.40
CA ILE A 215 9.36 11.01 -15.40
C ILE A 215 8.45 11.84 -16.28
N PHE A 216 7.88 12.96 -15.81
CA PHE A 216 7.08 13.85 -16.65
C PHE A 216 7.88 14.47 -17.80
N ASN A 217 9.19 14.61 -17.63
CA ASN A 217 10.14 15.04 -18.66
C ASN A 217 10.71 13.87 -19.47
N LYS A 218 10.18 12.65 -19.30
CA LYS A 218 10.64 11.39 -19.91
C LYS A 218 12.07 11.01 -19.52
N GLU A 219 12.52 11.42 -18.33
CA GLU A 219 13.77 10.91 -17.78
C GLU A 219 13.63 9.42 -17.41
N GLU A 220 14.76 8.70 -17.43
CA GLU A 220 14.79 7.30 -17.02
C GLU A 220 14.46 7.15 -15.53
N PRO A 221 13.55 6.24 -15.17
CA PRO A 221 13.15 6.03 -13.78
C PRO A 221 14.28 5.40 -12.95
N LYS A 222 14.37 5.81 -11.67
CA LYS A 222 15.41 5.35 -10.73
C LYS A 222 14.86 4.61 -9.51
N THR A 223 13.56 4.71 -9.27
CA THR A 223 12.86 4.10 -8.13
C THR A 223 11.81 3.11 -8.60
N THR A 224 11.39 2.21 -7.72
CA THR A 224 10.33 1.23 -8.03
C THR A 224 9.02 1.91 -8.43
N ILE A 225 8.60 2.98 -7.74
CA ILE A 225 7.39 3.71 -8.14
C ILE A 225 7.60 4.42 -9.48
N GLY A 226 8.80 4.95 -9.73
CA GLY A 226 9.12 5.58 -11.00
C GLY A 226 8.96 4.62 -12.17
N GLU A 227 9.54 3.42 -12.10
CA GLU A 227 9.40 2.41 -13.15
C GLU A 227 7.93 2.03 -13.37
N ILE A 228 7.18 1.79 -12.29
CA ILE A 228 5.75 1.44 -12.35
C ILE A 228 4.96 2.50 -13.13
N VAL A 229 5.20 3.78 -12.83
CA VAL A 229 4.51 4.91 -13.46
C VAL A 229 5.02 5.17 -14.88
N TYR A 230 6.32 5.08 -15.11
CA TYR A 230 6.92 5.26 -16.42
C TYR A 230 6.32 4.28 -17.43
N ARG A 231 6.25 2.98 -17.07
CA ARG A 231 5.60 1.95 -17.90
C ARG A 231 4.12 2.26 -18.13
N PHE A 232 3.41 2.75 -17.10
CA PHE A 232 1.99 3.10 -17.21
C PHE A 232 1.77 4.23 -18.23
N LEU A 233 2.63 5.25 -18.20
CA LEU A 233 2.54 6.44 -19.06
C LEU A 233 3.00 6.20 -20.49
N TYR A 234 4.10 5.47 -20.68
CA TYR A 234 4.82 5.44 -21.96
C TYR A 234 4.85 4.07 -22.65
N GLU A 235 4.70 2.96 -21.92
CA GLU A 235 4.73 1.61 -22.49
C GLU A 235 3.31 1.05 -22.72
N LEU A 236 2.48 1.73 -23.53
CA LEU A 236 1.04 1.41 -23.61
C LEU A 236 0.71 -0.02 -24.06
N ASP A 237 1.62 -0.68 -24.80
CA ASP A 237 1.43 -2.01 -25.39
C ASP A 237 2.14 -3.14 -24.61
N THR A 238 2.46 -2.95 -23.32
CA THR A 238 3.08 -4.00 -22.50
C THR A 238 2.23 -5.27 -22.41
N GLU A 239 2.79 -6.41 -22.82
CA GLU A 239 2.23 -7.72 -22.53
C GLU A 239 2.63 -8.16 -21.10
N TYR A 240 1.63 -8.51 -20.29
CA TYR A 240 1.86 -8.97 -18.92
C TYR A 240 2.05 -10.48 -18.85
N SER A 241 3.20 -10.92 -18.33
CA SER A 241 3.45 -12.33 -18.00
C SER A 241 3.13 -12.60 -16.53
N LEU A 242 1.91 -12.22 -16.12
CA LEU A 242 1.44 -12.37 -14.75
C LEU A 242 0.51 -13.58 -14.61
N PRO A 243 0.58 -14.32 -13.49
CA PRO A 243 -0.45 -15.28 -13.13
C PRO A 243 -1.85 -14.67 -13.20
N LYS A 244 -2.82 -15.44 -13.70
CA LYS A 244 -4.23 -15.02 -13.86
C LYS A 244 -4.80 -14.40 -12.59
N PHE A 245 -4.36 -14.84 -11.42
CA PHE A 245 -4.74 -14.25 -10.14
C PHE A 245 -4.49 -12.72 -10.09
N TYR A 246 -3.29 -12.26 -10.45
CA TYR A 246 -2.95 -10.83 -10.43
C TYR A 246 -3.69 -10.04 -11.51
N MET A 247 -3.88 -10.63 -12.70
CA MET A 247 -4.71 -10.04 -13.76
C MET A 247 -6.15 -9.79 -13.27
N ASN A 248 -6.74 -10.78 -12.59
CA ASN A 248 -8.08 -10.66 -12.01
C ASN A 248 -8.16 -9.60 -10.91
N LEU A 249 -7.08 -9.32 -10.18
CA LEU A 249 -7.06 -8.23 -9.19
C LEU A 249 -7.12 -6.85 -9.86
N GLY A 250 -6.51 -6.71 -11.04
CA GLY A 250 -6.66 -5.54 -11.90
C GLY A 250 -8.13 -5.29 -12.28
N GLU A 251 -8.82 -6.31 -12.77
CA GLU A 251 -10.25 -6.16 -13.09
C GLU A 251 -11.09 -5.88 -11.83
N TYR A 252 -10.81 -6.58 -10.73
CA TYR A 252 -11.52 -6.43 -9.47
C TYR A 252 -11.44 -5.00 -8.93
N ILE A 253 -10.26 -4.35 -8.97
CA ILE A 253 -10.10 -3.00 -8.44
C ILE A 253 -10.84 -1.96 -9.28
N ILE A 254 -10.95 -2.17 -10.60
CA ILE A 254 -11.74 -1.31 -11.48
C ILE A 254 -13.24 -1.52 -11.24
N ASN A 255 -13.67 -2.74 -10.94
CA ASN A 255 -15.06 -3.00 -10.55
C ASN A 255 -15.41 -2.37 -9.20
N LEU A 256 -14.48 -2.33 -8.23
CA LEU A 256 -14.64 -1.57 -6.99
C LEU A 256 -14.82 -0.07 -7.29
N ARG A 257 -13.91 0.51 -8.10
CA ARG A 257 -13.98 1.93 -8.51
C ARG A 257 -15.31 2.31 -9.16
N LYS A 258 -15.89 1.39 -9.95
CA LYS A 258 -17.14 1.59 -10.68
C LYS A 258 -18.39 1.21 -9.87
N SER A 259 -18.23 0.92 -8.57
CA SER A 259 -19.32 0.49 -7.68
C SER A 259 -20.11 -0.73 -8.20
N ARG A 260 -19.41 -1.67 -8.86
CA ARG A 260 -20.01 -2.87 -9.47
C ARG A 260 -19.99 -4.08 -8.54
N ILE A 261 -19.48 -3.93 -7.33
CA ILE A 261 -19.39 -4.99 -6.33
C ILE A 261 -20.27 -4.60 -5.16
N ASP A 262 -21.21 -5.49 -4.81
CA ASP A 262 -22.07 -5.32 -3.65
C ASP A 262 -21.26 -5.49 -2.35
N PRO A 263 -21.22 -4.47 -1.45
CA PRO A 263 -20.52 -4.54 -0.17
C PRO A 263 -20.89 -5.77 0.67
N GLU A 264 -22.15 -6.24 0.61
CA GLU A 264 -22.58 -7.40 1.41
C GLU A 264 -21.91 -8.70 0.98
N GLN A 265 -21.49 -8.81 -0.29
CA GLN A 265 -20.73 -9.98 -0.77
C GLN A 265 -19.31 -10.04 -0.22
N LEU A 266 -18.77 -8.90 0.23
CA LEU A 266 -17.41 -8.78 0.74
C LEU A 266 -17.34 -8.88 2.27
N LYS A 267 -18.46 -8.63 2.95
CA LYS A 267 -18.56 -8.60 4.41
C LYS A 267 -18.26 -9.97 5.02
N ILE A 268 -17.46 -9.98 6.08
CA ILE A 268 -17.20 -11.17 6.90
C ILE A 268 -17.95 -11.01 8.21
N GLU A 269 -19.10 -11.68 8.34
CA GLU A 269 -19.92 -11.61 9.57
C GLU A 269 -19.18 -12.16 10.79
N LYS A 270 -18.53 -13.32 10.63
CA LYS A 270 -17.76 -13.99 11.68
C LYS A 270 -16.41 -14.45 11.16
N TYR A 271 -15.37 -14.05 11.86
CA TYR A 271 -14.00 -14.45 11.58
C TYR A 271 -13.74 -15.83 12.20
N ILE A 272 -13.47 -16.82 11.35
CA ILE A 272 -13.03 -18.17 11.69
C ILE A 272 -11.55 -18.24 11.30
N LEU A 273 -10.67 -18.06 12.27
CA LEU A 273 -9.22 -17.94 12.08
C LEU A 273 -8.49 -19.01 12.90
N PRO A 274 -8.62 -20.30 12.55
CA PRO A 274 -7.91 -21.36 13.26
C PRO A 274 -6.40 -21.24 13.07
N ASP A 275 -5.62 -21.70 14.04
CA ASP A 275 -4.16 -21.78 13.91
C ASP A 275 -3.79 -22.73 12.76
N ILE A 276 -3.22 -22.18 11.68
CA ILE A 276 -2.81 -22.97 10.51
C ILE A 276 -1.80 -24.05 10.88
N PHE A 277 -1.00 -23.81 11.92
CA PHE A 277 0.01 -24.74 12.39
C PHE A 277 -0.58 -25.91 13.19
N SER A 278 -1.87 -25.92 13.54
CA SER A 278 -2.49 -27.04 14.26
C SER A 278 -2.95 -28.21 13.36
N PHE A 279 -3.10 -28.00 12.06
CA PHE A 279 -3.64 -29.01 11.12
C PHE A 279 -2.59 -30.01 10.63
N LYS A 280 -2.91 -31.28 10.46
CA LYS A 280 -1.96 -32.28 9.94
C LYS A 280 -1.83 -32.23 8.42
N GLU A 281 -0.77 -32.82 7.87
CA GLU A 281 -0.65 -33.00 6.42
C GLU A 281 -1.87 -33.72 5.84
N GLY A 282 -2.37 -33.24 4.70
CA GLY A 282 -3.56 -33.76 4.05
C GLY A 282 -4.88 -33.19 4.59
N GLU A 283 -4.90 -32.62 5.81
CA GLU A 283 -6.12 -32.05 6.39
C GLU A 283 -6.60 -30.82 5.62
N VAL A 284 -7.92 -30.73 5.51
CA VAL A 284 -8.64 -29.63 4.88
C VAL A 284 -9.35 -28.84 5.97
N PHE A 285 -9.24 -27.52 5.92
CA PHE A 285 -9.85 -26.63 6.88
C PHE A 285 -10.45 -25.40 6.21
N PHE A 286 -11.30 -24.70 6.94
CA PHE A 286 -11.85 -23.41 6.55
C PHE A 286 -11.19 -22.29 7.34
N HIS A 287 -10.75 -21.25 6.64
CA HIS A 287 -10.22 -20.03 7.24
C HIS A 287 -10.88 -18.83 6.57
N SER A 288 -11.43 -17.86 7.31
CA SER A 288 -12.23 -16.78 6.72
C SER A 288 -11.50 -15.98 5.63
N LEU A 289 -10.17 -15.83 5.77
CA LEU A 289 -9.30 -15.08 4.85
C LEU A 289 -8.72 -15.91 3.68
N LEU A 290 -8.52 -17.22 3.87
CA LEU A 290 -7.94 -18.12 2.85
C LEU A 290 -9.00 -18.97 2.14
N LYS A 291 -10.23 -18.96 2.69
CA LYS A 291 -11.33 -19.88 2.38
C LYS A 291 -10.91 -21.34 2.59
N LYS A 292 -11.43 -22.26 1.78
CA LYS A 292 -11.08 -23.69 1.85
C LYS A 292 -9.59 -23.86 1.57
N SER A 293 -8.88 -24.43 2.54
CA SER A 293 -7.43 -24.59 2.52
C SER A 293 -7.05 -26.03 2.85
N LYS A 294 -5.92 -26.50 2.33
CA LYS A 294 -5.40 -27.85 2.57
C LYS A 294 -3.91 -27.77 2.93
N VAL A 295 -3.51 -28.45 3.99
CA VAL A 295 -2.09 -28.64 4.30
C VAL A 295 -1.51 -29.67 3.32
N ILE A 296 -0.58 -29.25 2.49
CA ILE A 296 0.09 -30.11 1.51
C ILE A 296 1.29 -30.81 2.13
N LYS A 297 2.08 -30.07 2.90
CA LYS A 297 3.30 -30.57 3.53
C LYS A 297 3.59 -29.78 4.80
N LYS A 298 4.17 -30.43 5.80
CA LYS A 298 4.74 -29.85 7.00
C LYS A 298 6.16 -30.35 7.20
N GLU A 299 7.05 -29.43 7.54
CA GLU A 299 8.43 -29.76 7.85
C GLU A 299 8.92 -28.91 9.02
N VAL A 300 9.74 -29.51 9.88
CA VAL A 300 10.45 -28.79 10.93
C VAL A 300 11.92 -28.81 10.55
N LYS A 301 12.50 -27.63 10.33
CA LYS A 301 13.93 -27.48 10.02
C LYS A 301 14.48 -26.30 10.80
N ASN A 302 15.61 -26.49 11.47
CA ASN A 302 16.28 -25.45 12.27
C ASN A 302 15.34 -24.78 13.29
N ASN A 303 14.51 -25.57 13.99
CA ASN A 303 13.48 -25.11 14.92
C ASN A 303 12.37 -24.21 14.33
N VAL A 304 12.28 -24.11 13.00
CA VAL A 304 11.19 -23.41 12.31
C VAL A 304 10.20 -24.45 11.78
N LEU A 305 8.93 -24.30 12.15
CA LEU A 305 7.86 -25.10 11.58
C LEU A 305 7.38 -24.45 10.29
N THR A 306 7.55 -25.13 9.17
CA THR A 306 7.06 -24.70 7.87
C THR A 306 5.86 -25.56 7.46
N SER A 307 4.77 -24.90 7.06
CA SER A 307 3.53 -25.53 6.59
C SER A 307 3.20 -25.00 5.20
N LEU A 308 3.32 -25.87 4.19
CA LEU A 308 2.90 -25.58 2.83
C LEU A 308 1.40 -25.78 2.71
N VAL A 309 0.66 -24.69 2.47
CA VAL A 309 -0.80 -24.69 2.44
C VAL A 309 -1.30 -24.28 1.07
N GLN A 310 -2.12 -25.13 0.47
CA GLN A 310 -2.87 -24.81 -0.74
C GLN A 310 -4.17 -24.10 -0.35
N THR A 311 -4.46 -23.00 -1.03
CA THR A 311 -5.66 -22.18 -0.84
C THR A 311 -6.34 -21.96 -2.18
N ARG A 312 -7.46 -21.23 -2.19
CA ARG A 312 -8.12 -20.82 -3.45
C ARG A 312 -7.24 -19.93 -4.33
N THR A 313 -6.34 -19.14 -3.73
CA THR A 313 -5.53 -18.14 -4.46
C THR A 313 -4.12 -18.63 -4.80
N GLY A 314 -3.73 -19.81 -4.32
CA GLY A 314 -2.42 -20.39 -4.59
C GLY A 314 -1.85 -21.18 -3.42
N MET A 315 -0.56 -21.50 -3.52
CA MET A 315 0.19 -22.19 -2.49
C MET A 315 1.06 -21.20 -1.72
N TYR A 316 1.01 -21.28 -0.39
CA TYR A 316 1.74 -20.39 0.50
C TYR A 316 2.57 -21.23 1.48
N SER A 317 3.79 -20.79 1.75
CA SER A 317 4.68 -21.40 2.72
C SER A 317 4.60 -20.61 4.03
N PHE A 318 3.86 -21.14 4.99
CA PHE A 318 3.67 -20.55 6.31
C PHE A 318 4.79 -20.99 7.25
N LYS A 319 5.35 -20.09 8.04
CA LYS A 319 6.47 -20.31 8.96
C LYS A 319 6.11 -19.81 10.36
N LYS A 320 6.46 -20.60 11.38
CA LYS A 320 6.32 -20.28 12.80
C LYS A 320 7.59 -20.62 13.55
#